data_AF-A0A2V9AUV0-F1
#
_entry.id   AF-A0A2V9AUV0-F1
#
_cell.length_a   1.000
_cell.length_b   1.000
_cell.length_c   1.000
_cell.angle_alpha   90.00
_cell.angle_beta   90.00
_cell.angle_gamma   90.00
#
_symmetry.space_group_name_H-M   'P 1'
#
loop_
_entity.id
_entity.type
_entity.pdbx_description
1 polymer ?
#
loop_
_entity_poly.entity_id
_entity_poly.type
_entity_poly.pdbx_seq_one_letter_code
_entity_poly.pdbx_strand_id
1 'polypeptide(L)'
;MTGSPSKTGGSTGIPVQVDPQVRYPGNGRDWASFTHVDVLSQAYFVALLVLMTMGAPPNPGLPYNNSRTQVGFGTFGGGDFAGTLNEVATRALKSVWFQKWYVHRRLRPEATGGLVHLMKTGQGSQVSCKLNKTLLYSNAVQQSFNKYGSYLLSQAFSEGCPTHPSYPTGHGTVGGACVTVLKFFFNGSWTIPNPVMPSDDGLSLQPYSGPSLTVNGELAKIAHNVSFGHGIHAGIHYRSDTDQSLLFGEAVALRVLQDRASCYNEKFSVSITKFDGTTATISN
;
A
#
# COMPACT_ATOMS: atom_id res chain seq x y z
N MET A 1 -14.09 2.90 -11.70
CA MET A 1 -14.66 2.84 -13.07
C MET A 1 -13.46 2.98 -14.02
N THR A 2 -12.96 1.94 -14.69
CA THR A 2 -13.60 1.12 -15.73
C THR A 2 -13.06 -0.31 -15.68
N GLY A 3 -13.95 -1.30 -15.65
CA GLY A 3 -13.55 -2.69 -15.85
C GLY A 3 -13.16 -2.94 -17.31
N SER A 4 -11.94 -3.40 -17.54
CA SER A 4 -11.53 -4.26 -18.66
C SER A 4 -10.06 -4.71 -18.48
N PRO A 5 -9.62 -5.92 -18.88
CA PRO A 5 -10.06 -7.25 -18.42
C PRO A 5 -8.97 -8.35 -18.51
N SER A 6 -9.42 -9.62 -18.45
CA SER A 6 -8.73 -10.87 -18.79
C SER A 6 -7.70 -10.76 -19.93
N LYS A 7 -6.75 -11.72 -19.99
CA LYS A 7 -5.55 -11.75 -20.85
C LYS A 7 -5.70 -11.24 -22.30
N THR A 8 -6.90 -11.23 -22.89
CA THR A 8 -7.20 -10.77 -24.25
C THR A 8 -7.72 -9.32 -24.37
N GLY A 9 -7.90 -8.58 -23.28
CA GLY A 9 -8.35 -7.18 -23.36
C GLY A 9 -9.86 -6.97 -23.51
N GLY A 10 -10.71 -8.03 -23.52
CA GLY A 10 -12.18 -7.93 -23.50
C GLY A 10 -12.87 -8.11 -22.12
N SER A 11 -13.79 -7.20 -21.75
CA SER A 11 -14.55 -7.17 -20.47
C SER A 11 -15.08 -8.55 -20.08
N THR A 12 -14.96 -8.93 -18.80
CA THR A 12 -15.55 -10.20 -18.34
C THR A 12 -17.07 -10.14 -18.28
N GLY A 13 -17.67 -8.94 -18.25
CA GLY A 13 -19.12 -8.75 -18.16
C GLY A 13 -19.75 -9.27 -16.86
N ILE A 14 -18.93 -9.75 -15.91
CA ILE A 14 -19.37 -10.34 -14.64
C ILE A 14 -19.15 -9.30 -13.54
N PRO A 15 -20.22 -8.76 -12.93
CA PRO A 15 -20.07 -7.83 -11.82
C PRO A 15 -19.57 -8.55 -10.57
N VAL A 16 -18.69 -7.89 -9.80
CA VAL A 16 -18.32 -8.33 -8.46
C VAL A 16 -19.58 -8.37 -7.60
N GLN A 17 -19.84 -9.49 -6.93
CA GLN A 17 -20.94 -9.60 -5.98
C GLN A 17 -20.59 -8.79 -4.72
N VAL A 18 -21.47 -7.86 -4.36
CA VAL A 18 -21.28 -6.93 -3.23
C VAL A 18 -22.19 -7.34 -2.07
N ASP A 19 -21.64 -7.40 -0.87
CA ASP A 19 -22.46 -7.48 0.35
C ASP A 19 -23.23 -6.15 0.51
N PRO A 20 -24.58 -6.16 0.54
CA PRO A 20 -25.34 -4.93 0.69
C PRO A 20 -25.11 -4.25 2.06
N GLN A 21 -24.59 -4.97 3.05
CA GLN A 21 -24.26 -4.43 4.37
C GLN A 21 -22.84 -3.85 4.37
N VAL A 22 -22.71 -2.55 4.65
CA VAL A 22 -21.40 -1.91 4.84
C VAL A 22 -20.76 -2.40 6.15
N ARG A 23 -19.48 -2.75 6.08
CA ARG A 23 -18.69 -3.28 7.20
C ARG A 23 -17.34 -2.58 7.31
N TYR A 24 -16.80 -2.52 8.53
CA TYR A 24 -15.40 -2.18 8.76
C TYR A 24 -14.49 -3.27 8.20
N PRO A 25 -13.33 -2.94 7.60
CA PRO A 25 -12.42 -3.94 7.05
C PRO A 25 -11.85 -4.86 8.14
N GLY A 26 -12.23 -6.14 8.11
CA GLY A 26 -11.78 -7.18 9.04
C GLY A 26 -10.95 -8.29 8.40
N ASN A 27 -10.96 -8.41 7.07
CA ASN A 27 -10.25 -9.47 6.36
C ASN A 27 -9.63 -9.00 5.03
N GLY A 28 -8.90 -9.90 4.36
CA GLY A 28 -8.21 -9.59 3.10
C GLY A 28 -9.14 -9.23 1.94
N ARG A 29 -10.36 -9.78 1.88
CA ARG A 29 -11.36 -9.42 0.86
C ARG A 29 -11.86 -8.00 1.05
N ASP A 30 -12.01 -7.54 2.28
CA ASP A 30 -12.44 -6.18 2.58
C ASP A 30 -11.36 -5.17 2.14
N TRP A 31 -10.08 -5.46 2.42
CA TRP A 31 -8.97 -4.64 1.95
C TRP A 31 -8.79 -4.69 0.43
N ALA A 32 -9.00 -5.85 -0.20
CA ALA A 32 -9.03 -5.94 -1.66
C ALA A 32 -10.16 -5.07 -2.24
N SER A 33 -11.36 -5.11 -1.64
CA SER A 33 -12.50 -4.28 -2.05
C SER A 33 -12.19 -2.78 -1.93
N PHE A 34 -11.64 -2.34 -0.79
CA PHE A 34 -11.24 -0.95 -0.59
C PHE A 34 -10.24 -0.49 -1.66
N THR A 35 -9.18 -1.27 -1.87
CA THR A 35 -8.10 -0.95 -2.82
C THR A 35 -8.43 -1.21 -4.28
N HIS A 36 -9.63 -1.69 -4.57
CA HIS A 36 -10.15 -1.81 -5.93
C HIS A 36 -10.61 -0.45 -6.46
N VAL A 37 -11.07 0.42 -5.56
CA VAL A 37 -11.75 1.68 -5.90
C VAL A 37 -11.14 2.91 -5.24
N ASP A 38 -10.05 2.75 -4.49
CA ASP A 38 -9.41 3.85 -3.79
C ASP A 38 -8.81 4.88 -4.77
N VAL A 39 -8.85 6.15 -4.38
CA VAL A 39 -7.93 7.12 -4.96
C VAL A 39 -6.58 6.86 -4.29
N LEU A 40 -5.51 6.70 -5.07
CA LEU A 40 -4.29 6.03 -4.61
C LEU A 40 -3.63 6.56 -3.31
N SER A 41 -3.82 7.85 -2.98
CA SER A 41 -3.34 8.48 -1.74
C SER A 41 -4.39 8.55 -0.61
N GLN A 42 -5.60 8.07 -0.85
CA GLN A 42 -6.79 8.23 0.01
C GLN A 42 -6.57 7.72 1.42
N ALA A 43 -6.07 6.49 1.59
CA ALA A 43 -5.85 5.91 2.91
C ALA A 43 -4.88 6.77 3.77
N TYR A 44 -3.85 7.33 3.14
CA TYR A 44 -2.83 8.12 3.82
C TYR A 44 -3.30 9.56 4.06
N PHE A 45 -4.12 10.10 3.16
CA PHE A 45 -4.78 11.38 3.39
C PHE A 45 -5.81 11.28 4.52
N VAL A 46 -6.55 10.17 4.62
CA VAL A 46 -7.40 9.89 5.78
C VAL A 46 -6.57 9.77 7.05
N ALA A 47 -5.42 9.07 7.01
CA ALA A 47 -4.51 8.99 8.15
C ALA A 47 -4.00 10.38 8.60
N LEU A 48 -3.69 11.28 7.67
CA LEU A 48 -3.37 12.68 7.98
C LEU A 48 -4.50 13.35 8.77
N LEU A 49 -5.74 13.28 8.26
CA LEU A 49 -6.90 13.91 8.90
C LEU A 49 -7.17 13.32 10.29
N VAL A 50 -7.01 12.01 10.44
CA VAL A 50 -7.16 11.29 11.71
C VAL A 50 -6.11 11.76 12.72
N LEU A 51 -4.82 11.82 12.33
CA LEU A 51 -3.72 12.30 13.18
C LEU A 51 -3.93 13.76 13.62
N MET A 52 -4.40 14.62 12.71
CA MET A 52 -4.74 16.00 13.05
C MET A 52 -5.91 16.08 14.03
N THR A 53 -6.96 15.28 13.82
CA THR A 53 -8.18 15.29 14.66
C THR A 53 -7.88 14.81 16.07
N MET A 54 -7.01 13.81 16.24
CA MET A 54 -6.60 13.32 17.56
C MET A 54 -5.55 14.18 18.26
N GLY A 55 -5.10 15.27 17.64
CA GLY A 55 -4.05 16.12 18.20
C GLY A 55 -2.70 15.41 18.33
N ALA A 56 -2.38 14.51 17.38
CA ALA A 56 -1.07 13.86 17.36
C ALA A 56 0.02 14.94 17.29
N PRO A 57 1.04 14.91 18.16
CA PRO A 57 2.00 15.98 18.23
C PRO A 57 2.86 16.02 16.96
N PRO A 58 3.23 17.23 16.50
CA PRO A 58 4.21 17.39 15.43
C PRO A 58 5.53 16.69 15.77
N ASN A 59 6.31 16.36 14.74
CA ASN A 59 7.64 15.82 14.93
C ASN A 59 8.48 16.82 15.76
N PRO A 60 9.21 16.38 16.81
CA PRO A 60 9.95 17.28 17.70
C PRO A 60 10.96 18.19 16.98
N GLY A 61 11.44 17.76 15.82
CA GLY A 61 12.38 18.49 14.98
C GLY A 61 11.81 19.69 14.21
N LEU A 62 10.48 19.89 14.23
CA LEU A 62 9.81 20.99 13.53
C LEU A 62 10.02 22.35 14.24
N PRO A 63 10.08 23.46 13.47
CA PRO A 63 10.56 24.75 13.98
C PRO A 63 9.60 25.44 14.94
N TYR A 64 8.30 25.14 14.86
CA TYR A 64 7.28 25.90 15.61
C TYR A 64 6.91 25.29 16.96
N ASN A 65 7.43 24.11 17.33
CA ASN A 65 7.04 23.40 18.55
C ASN A 65 7.22 24.23 19.83
N ASN A 66 8.26 25.07 19.86
CA ASN A 66 8.60 25.93 21.00
C ASN A 66 8.41 27.43 20.68
N SER A 67 7.80 27.76 19.55
CA SER A 67 7.60 29.16 19.17
C SER A 67 6.47 29.78 19.99
N ARG A 68 6.72 30.97 20.53
CA ARG A 68 5.70 31.74 21.27
C ARG A 68 4.92 32.70 20.38
N THR A 69 5.38 32.92 19.15
CA THR A 69 4.91 34.00 18.27
C THR A 69 4.63 33.53 16.83
N GLN A 70 4.90 32.27 16.50
CA GLN A 70 4.72 31.72 15.16
C GLN A 70 4.02 30.36 15.23
N VAL A 71 3.26 30.04 14.17
CA VAL A 71 2.60 28.76 13.98
C VAL A 71 2.72 28.33 12.52
N GLY A 72 2.73 27.02 12.28
CA GLY A 72 2.76 26.46 10.94
C GLY A 72 1.41 26.51 10.24
N PHE A 73 1.43 26.74 8.93
CA PHE A 73 0.26 26.59 8.06
C PHE A 73 0.69 26.31 6.62
N GLY A 74 1.25 27.32 5.95
CA GLY A 74 1.82 27.21 4.60
C GLY A 74 3.17 26.51 4.56
N THR A 75 3.90 26.54 5.68
CA THR A 75 5.10 25.74 5.97
C THR A 75 4.89 25.04 7.31
N PHE A 76 5.35 23.79 7.43
CA PHE A 76 5.30 22.97 8.65
C PHE A 76 3.95 23.00 9.41
N GLY A 77 2.85 23.04 8.68
CA GLY A 77 1.48 22.98 9.21
C GLY A 77 0.52 22.32 8.23
N GLY A 78 -0.77 22.30 8.55
CA GLY A 78 -1.77 21.48 7.85
C GLY A 78 -1.81 21.66 6.32
N GLY A 79 -1.61 22.89 5.82
CA GLY A 79 -1.55 23.17 4.37
C GLY A 79 -0.34 22.49 3.70
N ASP A 80 0.85 22.64 4.30
CA ASP A 80 2.08 21.99 3.85
C ASP A 80 1.99 20.46 3.93
N PHE A 81 1.40 19.93 5.01
CA PHE A 81 1.26 18.49 5.24
C PHE A 81 0.42 17.85 4.12
N ALA A 82 -0.75 18.43 3.86
CA ALA A 82 -1.68 17.96 2.84
C ALA A 82 -1.10 18.11 1.42
N GLY A 83 -0.44 19.22 1.13
CA GLY A 83 0.19 19.47 -0.17
C GLY A 83 1.32 18.49 -0.46
N THR A 84 2.25 18.32 0.49
CA THR A 84 3.42 17.44 0.35
C THR A 84 3.00 15.98 0.21
N LEU A 85 1.99 15.52 0.95
CA LEU A 85 1.49 14.14 0.86
C LEU A 85 0.94 13.82 -0.53
N ASN A 86 0.16 14.72 -1.13
CA ASN A 86 -0.40 14.50 -2.45
C ASN A 86 0.65 14.67 -3.56
N GLU A 87 1.59 15.60 -3.39
CA GLU A 87 2.72 15.77 -4.30
C GLU A 87 3.55 14.49 -4.41
N VAL A 88 3.95 13.92 -3.26
CA VAL A 88 4.85 12.75 -3.23
C VAL A 88 4.21 11.52 -3.90
N ALA A 89 2.89 11.37 -3.84
CA ALA A 89 2.17 10.26 -4.48
C ALA A 89 2.43 10.21 -5.99
N THR A 90 2.35 11.35 -6.67
CA THR A 90 2.59 11.40 -8.13
C THR A 90 4.07 11.19 -8.50
N ARG A 91 5.00 11.69 -7.68
CA ARG A 91 6.44 11.47 -7.87
C ARG A 91 6.78 9.99 -7.71
N ALA A 92 6.23 9.33 -6.69
CA ALA A 92 6.34 7.90 -6.45
C ALA A 92 5.79 7.08 -7.64
N LEU A 93 4.65 7.49 -8.21
CA LEU A 93 4.08 6.82 -9.37
C LEU A 93 4.97 6.88 -10.60
N LYS A 94 5.49 8.05 -10.95
CA LYS A 94 6.39 8.19 -12.10
C LYS A 94 7.62 7.29 -11.95
N SER A 95 8.18 7.23 -10.75
CA SER A 95 9.32 6.36 -10.42
C SER A 95 9.00 4.88 -10.57
N VAL A 96 7.85 4.40 -10.09
CA VAL A 96 7.51 2.97 -10.20
C VAL A 96 7.09 2.56 -11.61
N TRP A 97 6.55 3.48 -12.42
CA TRP A 97 6.28 3.20 -13.83
C TRP A 97 7.56 2.88 -14.60
N PHE A 98 8.67 3.58 -14.30
CA PHE A 98 9.96 3.25 -14.87
C PHE A 98 10.39 1.81 -14.53
N GLN A 99 10.28 1.44 -13.26
CA GLN A 99 10.63 0.09 -12.79
C GLN A 99 9.77 -0.99 -13.45
N LYS A 100 8.47 -0.74 -13.58
CA LYS A 100 7.53 -1.68 -14.22
C LYS A 100 7.86 -1.90 -15.69
N TRP A 101 8.05 -0.84 -16.46
CA TRP A 101 8.10 -0.91 -17.92
C TRP A 101 9.50 -0.99 -18.51
N TYR A 102 10.41 -0.17 -18.02
CA TYR A 102 11.76 -0.07 -18.59
C TYR A 102 12.69 -1.13 -18.01
N VAL A 103 12.50 -1.50 -16.75
CA VAL A 103 13.40 -2.44 -16.05
C VAL A 103 12.82 -3.86 -16.05
N HIS A 104 11.75 -4.12 -15.29
CA HIS A 104 11.45 -5.48 -14.84
C HIS A 104 10.43 -6.24 -15.68
N ARG A 105 9.37 -5.59 -16.17
CA ARG A 105 8.29 -6.20 -16.98
C ARG A 105 7.78 -7.55 -16.43
N ARG A 106 7.71 -7.68 -15.09
CA ARG A 106 7.36 -8.95 -14.43
C ARG A 106 5.91 -9.35 -14.70
N LEU A 107 5.69 -10.62 -15.04
CA LEU A 107 4.34 -11.17 -15.22
C LEU A 107 3.52 -11.15 -13.92
N ARG A 108 2.21 -10.94 -14.05
CA ARG A 108 1.25 -10.92 -12.94
C ARG A 108 0.93 -12.33 -12.40
N PRO A 109 0.49 -12.47 -11.14
CA PRO A 109 0.21 -13.78 -10.54
C PRO A 109 -0.84 -14.61 -11.31
N GLU A 110 -1.89 -13.99 -11.85
CA GLU A 110 -2.89 -14.67 -12.68
C GLU A 110 -2.27 -15.32 -13.94
N ALA A 111 -1.25 -14.69 -14.52
CA ALA A 111 -0.56 -15.24 -15.68
C ALA A 111 0.26 -16.47 -15.29
N THR A 112 0.95 -16.43 -14.14
CA THR A 112 1.62 -17.59 -13.54
C THR A 112 0.61 -18.70 -13.21
N GLY A 113 -0.56 -18.38 -12.67
CA GLY A 113 -1.63 -19.36 -12.42
C GLY A 113 -2.11 -20.04 -13.71
N GLY A 114 -2.17 -19.31 -14.82
CA GLY A 114 -2.42 -19.90 -16.14
C GLY A 114 -1.34 -20.89 -16.58
N LEU A 115 -0.07 -20.61 -16.30
CA LEU A 115 1.03 -21.54 -16.60
C LEU A 115 0.94 -22.80 -15.74
N VAL A 116 0.62 -22.67 -14.45
CA VAL A 116 0.36 -23.82 -13.56
C VAL A 116 -0.78 -24.67 -14.12
N HIS A 117 -1.87 -24.05 -14.56
CA HIS A 117 -2.99 -24.76 -15.15
C HIS A 117 -2.59 -25.58 -16.38
N LEU A 118 -1.93 -24.96 -17.37
CA LEU A 118 -1.48 -25.66 -18.57
C LEU A 118 -0.56 -26.84 -18.24
N MET A 119 0.39 -26.67 -17.32
CA MET A 119 1.28 -27.75 -16.92
C MET A 119 0.53 -28.90 -16.23
N LYS A 120 -0.44 -28.60 -15.38
CA LYS A 120 -1.21 -29.61 -14.63
C LYS A 120 -2.26 -30.33 -15.47
N THR A 121 -2.69 -29.75 -16.59
CA THR A 121 -3.65 -30.36 -17.54
C THR A 121 -2.98 -31.04 -18.73
N GLY A 122 -1.66 -31.29 -18.67
CA GLY A 122 -0.92 -32.04 -19.70
C GLY A 122 -0.46 -31.18 -20.89
N GLN A 123 -0.70 -29.87 -20.87
CA GLN A 123 -0.27 -28.92 -21.91
C GLN A 123 1.09 -28.26 -21.59
N GLY A 124 1.85 -28.82 -20.63
CA GLY A 124 3.14 -28.27 -20.21
C GLY A 124 4.20 -28.20 -21.31
N SER A 125 4.11 -29.04 -22.34
CA SER A 125 5.01 -28.99 -23.51
C SER A 125 4.84 -27.73 -24.37
N GLN A 126 3.70 -27.03 -24.24
CA GLN A 126 3.43 -25.78 -24.94
C GLN A 126 3.97 -24.55 -24.20
N VAL A 127 4.50 -24.73 -22.99
CA VAL A 127 5.01 -23.64 -22.15
C VAL A 127 6.54 -23.62 -22.23
N SER A 128 7.11 -22.47 -22.59
CA SER A 128 8.58 -22.31 -22.75
C SER A 128 9.36 -22.17 -21.43
N CYS A 129 8.66 -22.05 -20.30
CA CYS A 129 9.29 -21.91 -18.98
C CYS A 129 9.10 -23.14 -18.09
N LYS A 130 9.99 -23.33 -17.13
CA LYS A 130 9.82 -24.31 -16.05
C LYS A 130 9.43 -23.59 -14.77
N LEU A 131 8.34 -24.03 -14.13
CA LEU A 131 7.94 -23.54 -12.82
C LEU A 131 8.56 -24.37 -11.70
N ASN A 132 8.77 -23.73 -10.55
CA ASN A 132 9.30 -24.41 -9.37
C ASN A 132 8.32 -25.50 -8.88
N LYS A 133 8.84 -26.68 -8.57
CA LYS A 133 8.05 -27.83 -8.08
C LYS A 133 7.27 -27.51 -6.81
N THR A 134 7.82 -26.69 -5.91
CA THR A 134 7.15 -26.24 -4.69
C THR A 134 5.85 -25.51 -5.00
N LEU A 135 5.79 -24.71 -6.07
CA LEU A 135 4.54 -24.08 -6.51
C LEU A 135 3.60 -25.10 -7.16
N LEU A 136 4.11 -25.83 -8.17
CA LEU A 136 3.31 -26.76 -8.99
C LEU A 136 2.61 -27.86 -8.20
N TYR A 137 3.25 -28.33 -7.13
CA TYR A 137 2.76 -29.42 -6.28
C TYR A 137 2.37 -28.94 -4.88
N SER A 138 2.13 -27.64 -4.71
CA SER A 138 1.65 -27.11 -3.42
C SER A 138 0.22 -27.58 -3.11
N ASN A 139 -0.09 -27.71 -1.82
CA ASN A 139 -1.44 -27.96 -1.33
C ASN A 139 -2.45 -26.89 -1.81
N ALA A 140 -2.00 -25.64 -1.98
CA ALA A 140 -2.86 -24.55 -2.46
C ALA A 140 -3.37 -24.81 -3.90
N VAL A 141 -2.49 -25.27 -4.80
CA VAL A 141 -2.87 -25.63 -6.18
C VAL A 141 -3.89 -26.78 -6.17
N GLN A 142 -3.68 -27.79 -5.34
CA GLN A 142 -4.63 -28.91 -5.21
C GLN A 142 -5.98 -28.46 -4.65
N GLN A 143 -5.99 -27.60 -3.63
CA GLN A 143 -7.23 -27.07 -3.05
C GLN A 143 -8.03 -26.23 -4.05
N SER A 144 -7.35 -25.44 -4.90
CA SER A 144 -8.02 -24.69 -5.97
C SER A 144 -8.75 -25.64 -6.94
N PHE A 145 -8.10 -26.72 -7.35
CA PHE A 145 -8.71 -27.71 -8.22
C PHE A 145 -9.87 -28.44 -7.56
N ASN A 146 -9.70 -28.89 -6.31
CA ASN A 146 -10.77 -29.57 -5.57
C ASN A 146 -12.02 -28.69 -5.42
N LYS A 147 -11.85 -27.37 -5.27
CA LYS A 147 -12.95 -26.44 -5.09
C LYS A 147 -13.60 -25.98 -6.40
N TYR A 148 -12.79 -25.74 -7.44
CA TYR A 148 -13.25 -25.05 -8.66
C TYR A 148 -13.06 -25.86 -9.95
N GLY A 149 -12.54 -27.09 -9.88
CA GLY A 149 -12.24 -27.91 -11.06
C GLY A 149 -11.10 -27.35 -11.94
N SER A 150 -10.35 -26.36 -11.46
CA SER A 150 -9.24 -25.76 -12.20
C SER A 150 -8.07 -25.35 -11.30
N TYR A 151 -6.86 -25.37 -11.87
CA TYR A 151 -5.63 -24.93 -11.20
C TYR A 151 -5.33 -23.43 -11.41
N LEU A 152 -6.29 -22.64 -11.89
CA LEU A 152 -6.13 -21.20 -12.07
C LEU A 152 -6.09 -20.49 -10.72
N LEU A 153 -5.41 -19.35 -10.65
CA LEU A 153 -5.43 -18.49 -9.46
C LEU A 153 -6.76 -17.72 -9.41
N SER A 154 -7.59 -17.98 -8.39
CA SER A 154 -8.81 -17.20 -8.15
C SER A 154 -8.50 -15.72 -7.98
N GLN A 155 -9.25 -14.85 -8.67
CA GLN A 155 -9.11 -13.40 -8.61
C GLN A 155 -10.22 -12.80 -7.76
N ALA A 156 -9.90 -11.78 -6.96
CA ALA A 156 -10.93 -10.99 -6.26
C ALA A 156 -11.59 -9.97 -7.18
N PHE A 157 -10.83 -9.45 -8.16
CA PHE A 157 -11.31 -8.50 -9.15
C PHE A 157 -11.78 -9.24 -10.39
N SER A 158 -12.98 -8.90 -10.86
CA SER A 158 -13.61 -9.53 -12.03
C SER A 158 -12.77 -9.42 -13.31
N GLU A 159 -11.97 -8.36 -13.41
CA GLU A 159 -11.08 -8.06 -14.51
C GLU A 159 -9.67 -8.63 -14.33
N GLY A 160 -9.36 -9.13 -13.13
CA GLY A 160 -8.00 -9.51 -12.73
C GLY A 160 -7.11 -8.29 -12.49
N CYS A 161 -5.87 -8.35 -12.95
CA CYS A 161 -4.88 -7.32 -12.74
C CYS A 161 -5.03 -6.11 -13.68
N PRO A 162 -4.62 -4.90 -13.25
CA PRO A 162 -4.46 -3.77 -14.16
C PRO A 162 -3.44 -4.06 -15.27
N THR A 163 -3.65 -3.47 -16.45
CA THR A 163 -2.86 -3.66 -17.69
C THR A 163 -1.48 -3.00 -17.66
N HIS A 164 -0.69 -3.30 -16.63
CA HIS A 164 0.71 -2.93 -16.49
C HIS A 164 1.46 -4.00 -15.67
N PRO A 165 2.81 -4.10 -15.83
CA PRO A 165 3.61 -5.12 -15.17
C PRO A 165 3.46 -5.15 -13.64
N SER A 166 3.77 -6.30 -13.05
CA SER A 166 3.58 -6.56 -11.63
C SER A 166 4.56 -5.77 -10.76
N TYR A 167 5.85 -5.74 -11.10
CA TYR A 167 6.89 -5.36 -10.15
C TYR A 167 7.44 -3.94 -10.32
N PRO A 168 7.61 -3.18 -9.22
CA PRO A 168 6.96 -3.36 -7.90
C PRO A 168 5.53 -2.78 -7.93
N THR A 169 4.73 -2.92 -6.87
CA THR A 169 3.34 -2.41 -6.88
C THR A 169 3.25 -0.88 -6.81
N GLY A 170 2.25 -0.31 -7.49
CA GLY A 170 1.95 1.13 -7.45
C GLY A 170 1.44 1.57 -6.09
N HIS A 171 0.41 0.88 -5.57
CA HIS A 171 -0.19 1.11 -4.26
C HIS A 171 0.84 1.12 -3.13
N GLY A 172 1.73 0.13 -3.09
CA GLY A 172 2.76 0.09 -2.06
C GLY A 172 3.86 1.13 -2.25
N THR A 173 4.20 1.53 -3.48
CA THR A 173 5.18 2.62 -3.67
C THR A 173 4.61 3.96 -3.20
N VAL A 174 3.36 4.24 -3.53
CA VAL A 174 2.69 5.45 -3.01
C VAL A 174 2.51 5.36 -1.50
N GLY A 175 2.16 4.18 -0.97
CA GLY A 175 2.03 3.98 0.46
C GLY A 175 3.31 4.23 1.23
N GLY A 176 4.42 3.64 0.79
CA GLY A 176 5.73 3.89 1.38
C GLY A 176 6.07 5.37 1.37
N ALA A 177 5.85 6.04 0.24
CA ALA A 177 6.15 7.46 0.11
C ALA A 177 5.29 8.35 1.01
N CYS A 178 3.97 8.15 1.01
CA CYS A 178 3.04 8.97 1.79
C CYS A 178 3.28 8.81 3.29
N VAL A 179 3.50 7.59 3.78
CA VAL A 179 3.70 7.38 5.21
C VAL A 179 5.07 7.88 5.68
N THR A 180 6.10 7.88 4.83
CA THR A 180 7.38 8.56 5.12
C THR A 180 7.19 10.06 5.27
N VAL A 181 6.37 10.70 4.42
CA VAL A 181 6.00 12.13 4.57
C VAL A 181 5.25 12.36 5.89
N LEU A 182 4.31 11.49 6.26
CA LEU A 182 3.60 11.62 7.55
C LEU A 182 4.54 11.47 8.75
N LYS A 183 5.50 10.55 8.69
CA LYS A 183 6.52 10.38 9.73
C LYS A 183 7.50 11.57 9.82
N PHE A 184 7.68 12.32 8.74
CA PHE A 184 8.41 13.58 8.76
C PHE A 184 7.64 14.66 9.56
N PHE A 185 6.32 14.75 9.39
CA PHE A 185 5.53 15.80 10.03
C PHE A 185 5.06 15.48 11.45
N PHE A 186 4.81 14.20 11.78
CA PHE A 186 4.29 13.79 13.09
C PHE A 186 5.34 13.07 13.93
N ASN A 187 5.21 13.15 15.25
CA ASN A 187 6.04 12.39 16.17
C ASN A 187 5.72 10.89 16.07
N GLY A 188 6.59 10.14 15.38
CA GLY A 188 6.43 8.71 15.17
C GLY A 188 6.37 7.87 16.46
N SER A 189 6.95 8.35 17.56
CA SER A 189 6.97 7.65 18.85
C SER A 189 5.73 7.90 19.71
N TRP A 190 4.83 8.80 19.28
CA TRP A 190 3.62 9.08 20.04
C TRP A 190 2.67 7.87 20.03
N THR A 191 2.17 7.51 21.20
CA THR A 191 1.23 6.40 21.39
C THR A 191 -0.17 6.83 20.99
N ILE A 192 -0.83 6.04 20.16
CA ILE A 192 -2.21 6.25 19.74
C ILE A 192 -3.14 6.05 20.94
N PRO A 193 -3.94 7.07 21.33
CA PRO A 193 -4.90 6.94 22.42
C PRO A 193 -6.14 6.16 21.96
N ASN A 194 -6.68 5.34 22.86
CA ASN A 194 -7.94 4.59 22.67
C ASN A 194 -8.03 3.83 21.33
N PRO A 195 -7.04 3.00 20.96
CA PRO A 195 -7.10 2.23 19.73
C PRO A 195 -8.30 1.26 19.74
N VAL A 196 -8.84 0.99 18.55
CA VAL A 196 -9.99 0.11 18.34
C VAL A 196 -9.72 -0.90 17.23
N MET A 197 -10.53 -1.96 17.21
CA MET A 197 -10.55 -2.97 16.16
C MET A 197 -12.00 -3.33 15.79
N PRO A 198 -12.27 -3.76 14.55
CA PRO A 198 -13.61 -4.21 14.18
C PRO A 198 -14.01 -5.48 14.92
N SER A 199 -15.30 -5.66 15.19
CA SER A 199 -15.88 -6.96 15.58
C SER A 199 -15.76 -7.99 14.43
N ASP A 200 -15.93 -9.27 14.74
CA ASP A 200 -15.81 -10.36 13.74
C ASP A 200 -16.78 -10.22 12.56
N ASP A 201 -17.96 -9.63 12.79
CA ASP A 201 -18.94 -9.31 11.75
C ASP A 201 -18.66 -7.97 11.03
N GLY A 202 -17.69 -7.19 11.50
CA GLY A 202 -17.35 -5.87 10.96
C GLY A 202 -18.44 -4.81 11.15
N LEU A 203 -19.43 -5.01 12.03
CA LEU A 203 -20.54 -4.08 12.23
C LEU A 203 -20.33 -3.10 13.38
N SER A 204 -19.34 -3.35 14.24
CA SER A 204 -19.01 -2.48 15.38
C SER A 204 -17.50 -2.33 15.57
N LEU A 205 -17.11 -1.35 16.37
CA LEU A 205 -15.73 -1.17 16.82
C LEU A 205 -15.64 -1.54 18.31
N GLN A 206 -14.59 -2.29 18.66
CA GLN A 206 -14.32 -2.74 20.01
C GLN A 206 -12.96 -2.17 20.46
N PRO A 207 -12.77 -1.90 21.77
CA PRO A 207 -11.49 -1.47 22.30
C PRO A 207 -10.38 -2.47 21.98
N TYR A 208 -9.24 -1.99 21.52
CA TYR A 208 -8.05 -2.82 21.30
C TYR A 208 -7.32 -3.06 22.63
N SER A 209 -7.09 -4.33 22.97
CA SER A 209 -6.50 -4.76 24.24
C SER A 209 -5.04 -5.25 24.14
N GLY A 210 -4.37 -5.01 23.01
CA GLY A 210 -2.99 -5.44 22.79
C GLY A 210 -1.94 -4.40 23.21
N PRO A 211 -0.66 -4.60 22.83
CA PRO A 211 0.43 -3.68 23.14
C PRO A 211 0.22 -2.27 22.59
N SER A 212 0.81 -1.25 23.23
CA SER A 212 0.73 0.14 22.78
C SER A 212 1.09 0.30 21.29
N LEU A 213 0.21 0.98 20.56
CA LEU A 213 0.39 1.28 19.15
C LEU A 213 0.98 2.69 18.99
N THR A 214 2.01 2.85 18.18
CA THR A 214 2.63 4.16 17.91
C THR A 214 2.22 4.70 16.54
N VAL A 215 2.33 6.02 16.34
CA VAL A 215 2.13 6.64 15.02
C VAL A 215 3.00 5.98 13.95
N ASN A 216 4.29 5.73 14.25
CA ASN A 216 5.19 5.10 13.29
C ASN A 216 4.73 3.68 12.93
N GLY A 217 4.27 2.91 13.91
CA GLY A 217 3.75 1.55 13.73
C GLY A 217 2.45 1.53 12.92
N GLU A 218 1.47 2.36 13.27
CA GLU A 218 0.18 2.39 12.56
C GLU A 218 0.30 2.95 11.15
N LEU A 219 1.21 3.91 10.92
CA LEU A 219 1.54 4.40 9.58
C LEU A 219 2.22 3.30 8.73
N ALA A 220 3.16 2.54 9.29
CA ALA A 220 3.71 1.39 8.58
C ALA A 220 2.63 0.33 8.29
N LYS A 221 1.73 0.08 9.25
CA LYS A 221 0.63 -0.88 9.13
C LYS A 221 -0.33 -0.48 8.01
N ILE A 222 -0.77 0.77 7.90
CA ILE A 222 -1.71 1.16 6.84
C ILE A 222 -1.09 1.05 5.45
N ALA A 223 0.21 1.37 5.30
CA ALA A 223 0.92 1.17 4.03
C ALA A 223 0.99 -0.32 3.65
N HIS A 224 1.23 -1.20 4.63
CA HIS A 224 1.16 -2.64 4.41
C HIS A 224 -0.26 -3.11 4.09
N ASN A 225 -1.29 -2.70 4.84
CA ASN A 225 -2.68 -3.10 4.62
C ASN A 225 -3.15 -2.75 3.21
N VAL A 226 -2.86 -1.54 2.73
CA VAL A 226 -3.20 -1.12 1.36
C VAL A 226 -2.42 -1.94 0.33
N SER A 227 -1.11 -2.09 0.50
CA SER A 227 -0.30 -2.82 -0.48
C SER A 227 -0.64 -4.32 -0.54
N PHE A 228 -0.90 -4.95 0.61
CA PHE A 228 -1.35 -6.34 0.70
C PHE A 228 -2.78 -6.53 0.21
N GLY A 229 -3.69 -5.60 0.55
CA GLY A 229 -5.07 -5.56 0.06
C GLY A 229 -5.12 -5.58 -1.46
N HIS A 230 -4.44 -4.60 -2.07
CA HIS A 230 -4.40 -4.45 -3.52
C HIS A 230 -3.64 -5.59 -4.17
N GLY A 231 -2.58 -6.07 -3.54
CA GLY A 231 -1.65 -7.00 -4.16
C GLY A 231 -1.98 -8.47 -3.91
N ILE A 232 -1.76 -8.90 -2.67
CA ILE A 232 -1.77 -10.31 -2.28
C ILE A 232 -3.21 -10.81 -2.14
N HIS A 233 -4.06 -10.06 -1.45
CA HIS A 233 -5.43 -10.47 -1.17
C HIS A 233 -6.31 -10.42 -2.42
N ALA A 234 -6.03 -9.50 -3.35
CA ALA A 234 -6.71 -9.47 -4.63
C ALA A 234 -6.20 -10.52 -5.65
N GLY A 235 -4.99 -11.06 -5.44
CA GLY A 235 -4.37 -12.05 -6.32
C GLY A 235 -3.64 -11.46 -7.53
N ILE A 236 -3.22 -10.19 -7.46
CA ILE A 236 -2.65 -9.45 -8.62
C ILE A 236 -1.21 -8.96 -8.42
N HIS A 237 -0.62 -9.10 -7.23
CA HIS A 237 0.82 -8.91 -6.99
C HIS A 237 1.43 -10.03 -6.16
N TYR A 238 2.76 -10.14 -6.18
CA TYR A 238 3.51 -11.03 -5.28
C TYR A 238 3.95 -10.29 -4.02
N ARG A 239 4.28 -11.05 -2.97
CA ARG A 239 4.84 -10.51 -1.71
C ARG A 239 6.05 -9.63 -1.97
N SER A 240 6.96 -10.08 -2.84
CA SER A 240 8.14 -9.29 -3.20
C SER A 240 7.81 -7.98 -3.91
N ASP A 241 6.72 -7.91 -4.69
CA ASP A 241 6.29 -6.64 -5.31
C ASP A 241 5.86 -5.65 -4.23
N THR A 242 5.15 -6.16 -3.21
CA THR A 242 4.59 -5.41 -2.10
C THR A 242 5.69 -4.90 -1.17
N ASP A 243 6.51 -5.80 -0.62
CA ASP A 243 7.51 -5.42 0.38
C ASP A 243 8.56 -4.48 -0.22
N GLN A 244 9.02 -4.74 -1.46
CA GLN A 244 10.01 -3.88 -2.11
C GLN A 244 9.44 -2.52 -2.55
N SER A 245 8.16 -2.45 -2.90
CA SER A 245 7.53 -1.17 -3.26
C SER A 245 7.51 -0.18 -2.10
N LEU A 246 7.29 -0.64 -0.87
CA LEU A 246 7.22 0.22 0.31
C LEU A 246 8.58 0.88 0.56
N LEU A 247 9.66 0.10 0.48
CA LEU A 247 11.03 0.58 0.60
C LEU A 247 11.39 1.56 -0.54
N PHE A 248 10.96 1.25 -1.76
CA PHE A 248 11.17 2.12 -2.92
C PHE A 248 10.44 3.46 -2.76
N GLY A 249 9.19 3.42 -2.28
CA GLY A 249 8.40 4.61 -1.96
C GLY A 249 9.04 5.47 -0.88
N GLU A 250 9.51 4.85 0.21
CA GLU A 250 10.24 5.54 1.27
C GLU A 250 11.49 6.25 0.72
N ALA A 251 12.29 5.57 -0.11
CA ALA A 251 13.47 6.17 -0.73
C ALA A 251 13.13 7.38 -1.62
N VAL A 252 12.05 7.30 -2.41
CA VAL A 252 11.56 8.44 -3.20
C VAL A 252 11.16 9.59 -2.29
N ALA A 253 10.36 9.35 -1.26
CA ALA A 253 9.91 10.38 -0.34
C ALA A 253 11.07 11.06 0.39
N LEU A 254 12.08 10.32 0.85
CA LEU A 254 13.26 10.89 1.48
C LEU A 254 14.00 11.86 0.56
N ARG A 255 14.11 11.56 -0.74
CA ARG A 255 14.70 12.50 -1.72
C ARG A 255 13.84 13.73 -1.94
N VAL A 256 12.52 13.56 -2.07
CA VAL A 256 11.59 14.69 -2.20
C VAL A 256 11.66 15.62 -0.98
N LEU A 257 11.71 15.05 0.22
CA LEU A 257 11.83 15.83 1.46
C LEU A 257 13.18 16.54 1.58
N GLN A 258 14.27 15.92 1.12
CA GLN A 258 15.59 16.57 1.06
C GLN A 258 15.61 17.75 0.09
N ASP A 259 14.99 17.62 -1.09
CA ASP A 259 14.87 18.74 -2.02
C ASP A 259 14.05 19.87 -1.40
N ARG A 260 12.91 19.54 -0.78
CA ARG A 260 12.05 20.50 -0.08
C ARG A 260 12.76 21.19 1.09
N ALA A 261 13.65 20.50 1.80
CA ALA A 261 14.43 21.06 2.90
C ALA A 261 15.13 22.37 2.50
N SER A 262 15.67 22.41 1.27
CA SER A 262 16.35 23.60 0.72
C SER A 262 15.43 24.79 0.44
N CYS A 263 14.12 24.56 0.39
CA CYS A 263 13.11 25.58 0.10
C CYS A 263 12.44 26.15 1.37
N TYR A 264 12.69 25.56 2.54
CA TYR A 264 12.23 26.12 3.81
C TYR A 264 13.23 27.15 4.34
N ASN A 265 12.73 28.29 4.84
CA ASN A 265 13.57 29.31 5.46
C ASN A 265 13.78 29.02 6.95
N GLU A 266 12.78 28.42 7.61
CA GLU A 266 12.85 28.02 9.00
C GLU A 266 13.84 26.88 9.19
N LYS A 267 14.65 26.97 10.24
CA LYS A 267 15.63 25.92 10.60
C LYS A 267 14.95 24.77 11.29
N PHE A 268 15.19 23.55 10.82
CA PHE A 268 14.63 22.33 11.39
C PHE A 268 15.63 21.17 11.32
N SER A 269 15.40 20.15 12.14
CA SER A 269 16.13 18.88 12.07
C SER A 269 15.21 17.75 12.48
N VAL A 270 14.64 17.06 11.51
CA VAL A 270 13.63 16.03 11.69
C VAL A 270 14.26 14.65 11.56
N SER A 271 14.00 13.78 12.53
CA SER A 271 14.34 12.36 12.45
C SER A 271 13.11 11.50 12.17
N ILE A 272 13.28 10.51 11.30
CA ILE A 272 12.26 9.57 10.84
C ILE A 272 12.75 8.15 11.11
N THR A 273 11.92 7.32 11.74
CA THR A 273 12.14 5.86 11.79
C THR A 273 11.67 5.21 10.50
N LYS A 274 12.63 4.64 9.76
CA LYS A 274 12.43 3.96 8.48
C LYS A 274 11.74 2.60 8.64
N PHE A 275 11.28 2.02 7.54
CA PHE A 275 10.71 0.66 7.54
C PHE A 275 11.67 -0.41 8.06
N ASP A 276 12.97 -0.25 7.85
CA ASP A 276 14.00 -1.17 8.36
C ASP A 276 14.41 -0.91 9.81
N GLY A 277 13.74 0.01 10.50
CA GLY A 277 14.03 0.40 11.88
C GLY A 277 15.22 1.35 12.03
N THR A 278 15.95 1.66 10.96
CA THR A 278 17.01 2.68 11.00
C THR A 278 16.41 4.09 11.01
N THR A 279 17.24 5.10 11.31
CA THR A 279 16.81 6.49 11.33
C THR A 279 17.35 7.25 10.11
N ALA A 280 16.49 8.04 9.47
CA ALA A 280 16.90 9.09 8.54
C ALA A 280 16.70 10.46 9.19
N THR A 281 17.64 11.38 8.93
CA THR A 281 17.54 12.77 9.38
C THR A 281 17.51 13.71 8.18
N ILE A 282 16.62 14.69 8.21
CA ILE A 282 16.47 15.75 7.20
C ILE A 282 16.52 17.10 7.92
N SER A 283 17.37 18.00 7.44
CA SER A 283 17.62 19.32 8.02
C SER A 283 18.05 20.33 6.95
N ASN A 284 17.99 21.63 7.28
CA ASN A 284 18.45 22.74 6.44
C ASN A 284 19.23 23.81 7.24
#